data_AF-A0A8B3DDH0-F1
#
_entry.id   AF-A0A8B3DDH0-F1
#
_cell.length_a   1.000
_cell.length_b   1.000
_cell.length_c   1.000
_cell.angle_alpha   90.00
_cell.angle_beta   90.00
_cell.angle_gamma   90.00
#
_symmetry.space_group_name_H-M   'P 1'
#
loop_
_entity.id
_entity.type
_entity.pdbx_description
1 polymer ?
#
loop_
_entity_poly.entity_id
_entity_poly.type
_entity_poly.pdbx_seq_one_letter_code
_entity_poly.pdbx_strand_id
1 'polypeptide(L)'
;MTDKTISIPLPSLIHRIGGEHAKRAKAIAAEKKCEMKRIRRSRNWQIAGDALDLKVFLDHIKAEESEPMRFVINKMEVGLAKHSDKLEPLEAKLIRLVLENPNITLAELMSETNCTIAQARTARFEAEML
;
A
#
# COMPACT_ATOMS: atom_id res chain seq x y z
N MET A 1 -18.13 -2.78 1.11
CA MET A 1 -16.88 -2.79 1.90
C MET A 1 -16.42 -1.36 2.01
N THR A 2 -16.31 -0.82 3.22
CA THR A 2 -15.88 0.57 3.42
C THR A 2 -14.37 0.58 3.25
N ASP A 3 -13.90 0.86 2.03
CA ASP A 3 -12.47 1.02 1.77
C ASP A 3 -11.94 2.14 2.65
N LYS A 4 -11.21 1.73 3.69
CA LYS A 4 -10.74 2.64 4.73
C LYS A 4 -9.50 3.32 4.15
N THR A 5 -9.73 4.50 3.59
CA THR A 5 -8.71 5.39 3.02
C THR A 5 -7.51 5.51 3.96
N ILE A 6 -6.31 5.22 3.46
CA ILE A 6 -5.07 5.25 4.24
C ILE A 6 -4.53 6.67 4.30
N SER A 7 -4.27 7.10 5.54
CA SER A 7 -3.75 8.39 5.95
C SER A 7 -2.22 8.53 6.12
N ILE A 8 -1.37 8.93 5.16
CA ILE A 8 0.08 9.05 5.39
C ILE A 8 0.53 10.52 5.59
N PRO A 9 1.09 10.90 6.75
CA PRO A 9 1.57 12.25 7.01
C PRO A 9 2.95 12.52 6.37
N LEU A 10 3.08 13.71 5.78
CA LEU A 10 4.28 14.24 5.13
C LEU A 10 4.68 15.58 5.80
N PRO A 11 5.29 15.53 7.00
CA PRO A 11 5.62 16.74 7.76
C PRO A 11 6.68 17.58 7.04
N SER A 12 6.45 18.89 6.97
CA SER A 12 7.38 19.86 6.35
C SER A 12 7.73 19.54 4.89
N LEU A 13 6.80 18.96 4.12
CA LEU A 13 7.03 18.48 2.75
C LEU A 13 7.78 19.48 1.86
N ILE A 14 7.29 20.71 1.74
CA ILE A 14 7.91 21.75 0.88
C ILE A 14 9.36 22.05 1.29
N HIS A 15 9.68 21.99 2.59
CA HIS A 15 11.06 22.18 3.06
C HIS A 15 11.95 20.99 2.70
N ARG A 16 11.38 19.78 2.68
CA ARG A 16 12.12 18.52 2.45
C ARG A 16 12.41 18.26 0.97
N ILE A 17 11.48 18.58 0.08
CA ILE A 17 11.60 18.27 -1.36
C ILE A 17 11.55 19.51 -2.25
N GLY A 18 11.29 20.71 -1.72
CA GLY A 18 11.11 21.93 -2.52
C GLY A 18 9.70 22.10 -3.07
N GLY A 19 9.37 23.34 -3.46
CA GLY A 19 8.03 23.71 -3.91
C GLY A 19 7.62 23.07 -5.24
N GLU A 20 8.54 23.01 -6.21
CA GLU A 20 8.27 22.42 -7.54
C GLU A 20 8.02 20.92 -7.46
N HIS A 21 8.88 20.18 -6.76
CA HIS A 21 8.66 18.75 -6.51
C HIS A 21 7.37 18.51 -5.71
N ALA A 22 7.04 19.34 -4.71
CA ALA A 22 5.77 19.19 -4.00
C ALA A 22 4.53 19.42 -4.90
N LYS A 23 4.60 20.35 -5.86
CA LYS A 23 3.54 20.54 -6.86
C LYS A 23 3.44 19.32 -7.78
N ARG A 24 4.57 18.80 -8.26
CA ARG A 24 4.60 17.62 -9.14
C ARG A 24 4.09 16.37 -8.44
N ALA A 25 4.54 16.10 -7.21
CA ALA A 25 4.03 15.00 -6.39
C ALA A 25 2.52 15.10 -6.17
N LYS A 26 1.98 16.32 -5.98
CA LYS A 26 0.54 16.53 -5.87
C LYS A 26 -0.21 16.23 -7.18
N ALA A 27 0.35 16.59 -8.34
CA ALA A 27 -0.24 16.27 -9.64
C ALA A 27 -0.29 14.76 -9.88
N ILE A 28 0.83 14.07 -9.66
CA ILE A 28 0.92 12.61 -9.77
C ILE A 28 -0.07 11.94 -8.80
N ALA A 29 -0.17 12.42 -7.55
CA ALA A 29 -1.13 11.88 -6.60
C ALA A 29 -2.56 11.95 -7.15
N ALA A 30 -2.96 13.11 -7.69
CA ALA A 30 -4.29 13.27 -8.27
C ALA A 30 -4.55 12.33 -9.46
N GLU A 31 -3.56 12.11 -10.32
CA GLU A 31 -3.65 11.15 -11.44
C GLU A 31 -3.83 9.71 -10.97
N LYS A 32 -3.26 9.35 -9.81
CA LYS A 32 -3.38 8.03 -9.20
C LYS A 32 -4.50 7.96 -8.15
N LYS A 33 -5.54 8.80 -8.27
CA LYS A 33 -6.69 8.85 -7.36
C LYS A 33 -6.35 9.07 -5.87
N CYS A 34 -5.16 9.61 -5.60
CA CYS A 34 -4.72 9.99 -4.28
C CYS A 34 -4.90 11.51 -4.07
N GLU A 35 -5.26 11.90 -2.86
CA GLU A 35 -5.35 13.30 -2.47
C GLU A 35 -4.12 13.70 -1.64
N MET A 36 -3.30 14.61 -2.17
CA MET A 36 -2.21 15.24 -1.43
C MET A 36 -2.55 16.68 -1.05
N LYS A 37 -2.68 16.96 0.26
CA LYS A 37 -3.06 18.28 0.77
C LYS A 37 -2.31 18.67 2.03
N ARG A 38 -2.29 19.98 2.28
CA ARG A 38 -1.82 20.55 3.54
C ARG A 38 -2.91 20.44 4.61
N ILE A 39 -2.53 20.03 5.82
CA ILE A 39 -3.45 20.00 6.96
C ILE A 39 -3.54 21.42 7.56
N ARG A 40 -4.65 22.11 7.27
CA ARG A 40 -4.96 23.47 7.73
C ARG A 40 -3.82 24.46 7.40
N ARG A 41 -3.46 25.32 8.37
CA ARG A 41 -2.38 26.33 8.29
C ARG A 41 -1.01 25.82 8.71
N SER A 42 -0.86 24.52 8.98
CA SER A 42 0.41 23.93 9.41
C SER A 42 1.35 23.67 8.23
N ARG A 43 2.62 23.39 8.51
CA ARG A 43 3.57 22.86 7.50
C ARG A 43 3.39 21.35 7.27
N ASN A 44 2.39 20.73 7.89
CA ASN A 44 2.12 19.32 7.74
C ASN A 44 1.30 19.09 6.47
N TRP A 45 1.86 18.29 5.58
CA TRP A 45 1.16 17.74 4.44
C TRP A 45 0.72 16.32 4.75
N GLN A 46 -0.17 15.81 3.93
CA GLN A 46 -0.74 14.49 4.04
C GLN A 46 -1.12 14.00 2.65
N ILE A 47 -0.89 12.72 2.40
CA ILE A 47 -1.42 12.02 1.24
C ILE A 47 -2.44 10.97 1.72
N ALA A 48 -3.59 10.92 1.06
CA ALA A 48 -4.66 9.99 1.36
C ALA A 48 -5.14 9.27 0.10
N GLY A 49 -5.47 8.00 0.22
CA GLY A 49 -5.98 7.19 -0.88
C GLY A 49 -6.17 5.75 -0.46
N ASP A 50 -6.63 4.91 -1.38
CA ASP A 50 -6.70 3.48 -1.15
C ASP A 50 -5.30 2.86 -1.18
N ALA A 51 -5.15 1.67 -0.60
CA ALA A 51 -3.84 1.03 -0.46
C ALA A 51 -3.15 0.83 -1.83
N LEU A 52 -3.91 0.30 -2.79
CA LEU A 52 -3.41 0.04 -4.14
C LEU A 52 -3.05 1.34 -4.87
N ASP A 53 -3.88 2.37 -4.77
CA ASP A 53 -3.62 3.67 -5.40
C ASP A 53 -2.36 4.34 -4.84
N LEU A 54 -2.17 4.30 -3.51
CA LEU A 54 -0.97 4.81 -2.85
C LEU A 54 0.28 4.00 -3.23
N LYS A 55 0.14 2.69 -3.46
CA LYS A 55 1.22 1.82 -3.93
C LYS A 55 1.61 2.15 -5.37
N VAL A 56 0.64 2.35 -6.26
CA VAL A 56 0.89 2.80 -7.65
C VAL A 56 1.56 4.17 -7.66
N PHE A 57 1.14 5.10 -6.80
CA PHE A 57 1.79 6.40 -6.62
C PHE A 57 3.27 6.24 -6.20
N LEU A 58 3.54 5.41 -5.19
CA LEU A 58 4.89 5.15 -4.70
C LEU A 58 5.79 4.57 -5.81
N ASP A 59 5.30 3.58 -6.54
CA ASP A 59 6.08 2.90 -7.57
C ASP A 59 6.40 3.86 -8.74
N HIS A 60 5.45 4.72 -9.12
CA HIS A 60 5.68 5.76 -10.13
C HIS A 60 6.74 6.78 -9.69
N ILE A 61 6.67 7.30 -8.46
CA ILE A 61 7.66 8.25 -7.96
C ILE A 61 9.06 7.63 -7.83
N LYS A 62 9.15 6.36 -7.45
CA LYS A 62 10.43 5.63 -7.42
C LYS A 62 11.06 5.52 -8.80
N ALA A 63 10.25 5.30 -9.84
CA ALA A 63 10.73 5.15 -11.20
C ALA A 63 11.21 6.49 -11.81
N GLU A 64 10.48 7.58 -11.56
CA GLU A 64 10.76 8.87 -12.24
C GLU A 64 11.61 9.86 -11.42
N GLU A 65 11.53 9.86 -10.09
CA GLU A 65 12.08 10.94 -9.24
C GLU A 65 12.72 10.44 -7.92
N SER A 66 13.39 9.29 -7.95
CA SER A 66 13.95 8.61 -6.77
C SER A 66 14.70 9.55 -5.79
N GLU A 67 15.66 10.35 -6.28
CA GLU A 67 16.50 11.19 -5.41
C GLU A 67 15.75 12.42 -4.84
N PRO A 68 15.12 13.30 -5.65
CA PRO A 68 14.39 14.46 -5.12
C PRO A 68 13.20 14.08 -4.23
N MET A 69 12.59 12.92 -4.47
CA MET A 69 11.40 12.45 -3.74
C MET A 69 11.72 11.45 -2.64
N ARG A 70 12.99 11.20 -2.33
CA ARG A 70 13.43 10.22 -1.32
C ARG A 70 12.73 10.37 0.03
N PHE A 71 12.47 11.61 0.47
CA PHE A 71 11.70 11.86 1.69
C PHE A 71 10.25 11.31 1.61
N VAL A 72 9.57 11.53 0.48
CA VAL A 72 8.20 11.05 0.26
C VAL A 72 8.20 9.54 0.15
N ILE A 73 9.12 8.95 -0.62
CA ILE A 73 9.28 7.51 -0.79
C ILE A 73 9.41 6.82 0.58
N ASN A 74 10.35 7.27 1.42
CA ASN A 74 10.56 6.68 2.74
C ASN A 74 9.31 6.78 3.63
N LYS A 75 8.58 7.90 3.57
CA LYS A 75 7.34 8.06 4.35
C LYS A 75 6.22 7.17 3.85
N MET A 76 6.10 7.00 2.54
CA MET A 76 5.13 6.11 1.92
C MET A 76 5.42 4.66 2.27
N GLU A 77 6.67 4.20 2.18
CA GLU A 77 7.06 2.83 2.55
C GLU A 77 6.71 2.53 4.00
N VAL A 78 7.09 3.40 4.93
CA VAL A 78 6.77 3.23 6.37
C VAL A 78 5.25 3.29 6.62
N GLY A 79 4.53 4.13 5.88
CA GLY A 79 3.08 4.25 6.00
C GLY A 79 2.32 3.04 5.45
N LEU A 80 2.75 2.53 4.29
CA LEU A 80 2.15 1.38 3.62
C LEU A 80 2.52 0.05 4.27
N ALA A 81 3.69 -0.07 4.89
CA ALA A 81 4.09 -1.28 5.64
C ALA A 81 3.11 -1.60 6.79
N LYS A 82 2.47 -0.58 7.38
CA LYS A 82 1.42 -0.75 8.41
C LYS A 82 0.09 -1.29 7.86
N HIS A 83 0.01 -1.40 6.54
CA HIS A 83 -1.15 -1.83 5.78
C HIS A 83 -0.76 -2.91 4.76
N SER A 84 0.30 -3.67 5.04
CA SER A 84 0.78 -4.77 4.19
C SER A 84 -0.33 -5.75 3.84
N ASP A 85 -1.23 -6.05 4.77
CA ASP A 85 -2.37 -6.96 4.56
C ASP A 85 -3.35 -6.48 3.47
N LYS A 86 -3.34 -5.17 3.17
CA LYS A 86 -4.17 -4.57 2.11
C LYS A 86 -3.46 -4.50 0.75
N LEU A 87 -2.15 -4.74 0.74
CA LEU A 87 -1.29 -4.74 -0.44
C LEU A 87 -0.90 -6.15 -0.87
N GLU A 88 -1.04 -7.11 0.04
CA GLU A 88 -0.83 -8.53 -0.21
C GLU A 88 -1.87 -9.05 -1.23
N PRO A 89 -1.43 -9.57 -2.39
CA PRO A 89 -2.32 -10.28 -3.30
C PRO A 89 -3.03 -11.42 -2.58
N LEU A 90 -4.25 -11.74 -2.99
CA LEU A 90 -5.04 -12.80 -2.37
C LEU A 90 -4.27 -14.13 -2.35
N GLU A 91 -3.55 -14.43 -3.42
CA GLU A 91 -2.73 -15.62 -3.58
C GLU A 91 -1.61 -15.68 -2.52
N ALA A 92 -0.85 -14.60 -2.36
CA ALA A 92 0.21 -14.51 -1.35
C ALA A 92 -0.36 -14.62 0.07
N LYS A 93 -1.51 -13.99 0.33
CA LYS A 93 -2.22 -14.08 1.60
C LYS A 93 -2.64 -15.52 1.92
N LEU A 94 -3.15 -16.25 0.93
CA LEU A 94 -3.56 -17.63 1.10
C LEU A 94 -2.36 -18.53 1.46
N ILE A 95 -1.23 -18.38 0.76
CA ILE A 95 0.00 -19.13 1.04
C ILE A 95 0.49 -18.83 2.46
N ARG A 96 0.55 -17.55 2.84
CA ARG A 96 0.97 -17.13 4.18
C ARG A 96 0.09 -17.73 5.28
N LEU A 97 -1.24 -17.73 5.11
CA LEU A 97 -2.17 -18.32 6.08
C LEU A 97 -1.96 -19.83 6.22
N VAL A 98 -1.67 -20.54 5.13
CA VAL A 98 -1.34 -21.98 5.18
C VAL A 98 -0.01 -22.21 5.90
N LEU A 99 1.02 -21.38 5.65
CA LEU A 99 2.31 -21.50 6.33
C LEU A 99 2.23 -21.17 7.83
N GLU A 100 1.43 -20.17 8.22
CA GLU A 100 1.21 -19.77 9.62
C GLU A 100 0.37 -20.81 10.39
N ASN A 101 -0.57 -21.46 9.72
CA ASN A 101 -1.41 -22.50 10.29
C ASN A 101 -1.52 -23.72 9.35
N PRO A 102 -0.54 -24.65 9.37
CA PRO A 102 -0.53 -25.82 8.48
C PRO A 102 -1.75 -26.75 8.63
N ASN A 103 -2.43 -26.69 9.78
CA ASN A 103 -3.62 -27.48 10.07
C ASN A 103 -4.91 -26.83 9.56
N ILE A 104 -4.86 -25.62 9.00
CA ILE A 104 -6.05 -24.94 8.47
C ILE A 104 -6.72 -25.81 7.40
N THR A 105 -8.02 -26.00 7.54
CA THR A 105 -8.81 -26.74 6.55
C THR A 105 -9.12 -25.86 5.35
N LEU A 106 -9.41 -26.47 4.19
CA LEU A 106 -9.84 -25.70 3.01
C LEU A 106 -11.11 -24.89 3.29
N ALA A 107 -12.03 -25.42 4.11
CA ALA A 107 -13.27 -24.75 4.45
C ALA A 107 -13.03 -23.49 5.31
N GLU A 108 -12.14 -23.58 6.32
CA GLU A 108 -11.75 -22.44 7.14
C GLU A 108 -11.03 -21.38 6.30
N LEU A 109 -10.07 -21.78 5.47
CA LEU A 109 -9.33 -20.87 4.60
C LEU A 109 -10.27 -20.12 3.64
N MET A 110 -11.23 -20.82 3.03
CA MET A 110 -12.25 -20.22 2.17
C MET A 110 -13.19 -19.28 2.95
N SER A 111 -13.59 -19.65 4.17
CA SER A 111 -14.46 -18.82 5.00
C SER A 111 -13.79 -17.52 5.44
N GLU A 112 -12.48 -17.54 5.72
CA GLU A 112 -11.73 -16.36 6.17
C GLU A 112 -11.39 -15.39 5.04
N THR A 113 -11.23 -15.91 3.81
CA THR A 113 -10.70 -15.14 2.68
C THR A 113 -11.69 -14.92 1.55
N ASN A 114 -12.83 -15.63 1.56
CA ASN A 114 -13.77 -15.72 0.44
C ASN A 114 -13.12 -16.17 -0.89
N CYS A 115 -12.01 -16.91 -0.82
CA CYS A 115 -11.37 -17.46 -2.00
C CYS A 115 -12.16 -18.64 -2.58
N THR A 116 -11.90 -18.97 -3.84
CA THR A 116 -12.45 -20.17 -4.45
C THR A 116 -11.72 -21.42 -3.97
N ILE A 117 -12.38 -22.59 -4.06
CA ILE A 117 -11.75 -23.87 -3.73
C ILE A 117 -10.49 -24.15 -4.58
N ALA A 118 -10.44 -23.64 -5.82
CA ALA A 118 -9.28 -23.76 -6.68
C ALA A 118 -8.10 -22.97 -6.11
N GLN A 119 -8.31 -21.69 -5.75
CA GLN A 119 -7.29 -20.85 -5.13
C GLN A 119 -6.78 -21.42 -3.81
N ALA A 120 -7.68 -21.93 -2.95
CA ALA A 120 -7.32 -22.55 -1.68
C ALA A 120 -6.42 -23.79 -1.86
N ARG A 121 -6.72 -24.62 -2.87
CA ARG A 121 -5.89 -25.81 -3.20
C ARG A 121 -4.53 -25.41 -3.75
N THR A 122 -4.47 -24.45 -4.66
CA THR A 122 -3.21 -23.92 -5.21
C THR A 122 -2.33 -23.38 -4.09
N ALA A 123 -2.88 -22.59 -3.17
CA ALA A 123 -2.11 -22.04 -2.05
C ALA A 123 -1.52 -23.12 -1.14
N ARG A 124 -2.26 -24.21 -0.85
CA ARG A 124 -1.71 -25.36 -0.10
C ARG A 124 -0.56 -26.03 -0.83
N PHE A 125 -0.73 -26.27 -2.12
CA PHE A 125 0.31 -26.88 -2.93
C PHE A 125 1.57 -26.01 -2.98
N GLU A 126 1.43 -24.70 -3.19
CA GLU A 126 2.57 -23.77 -3.23
C GLU A 126 3.25 -23.65 -1.86
N ALA A 127 2.49 -23.67 -0.75
CA ALA A 127 3.06 -23.64 0.60
C ALA A 127 3.89 -24.89 0.93
N GLU A 128 3.52 -26.07 0.40
CA GLU A 128 4.30 -27.31 0.58
C GLU A 128 5.63 -27.30 -0.21
N MET A 129 5.77 -26.40 -1.19
CA MET A 129 6.94 -26.28 -2.07
C MET A 129 7.96 -25.24 -1.60
N LEU A 130 7.71 -24.54 -0.49
CA LEU A 130 8.55 -23.49 0.11
C LEU A 130 9.35 -24.03 1.31
#